data_AF-A0A350H2V7-F1
#
_entry.id   AF-A0A350H2V7-F1
#
_cell.length_a   1.000
_cell.length_b   1.000
_cell.length_c   1.000
_cell.angle_alpha   90.00
_cell.angle_beta   90.00
_cell.angle_gamma   90.00
#
_symmetry.space_group_name_H-M   'P 1'
#
loop_
_entity.id
_entity.type
_entity.pdbx_description
1 polymer ?
#
loop_
_entity_poly.entity_id
_entity_poly.type
_entity_poly.pdbx_seq_one_letter_code
_entity_poly.pdbx_strand_id
1 'polypeptide(L)'
;MKKYEKAEENYYEQFIDYEKIDEISSDLFTKKILKEIVIDGGNHSSFADYGNQKGDGEATISVDEQVGRTVEEIIKYLDELNKLGVGGV
;
A
#
# COMPACT_ATOMS: atom_id res chain seq x y z
N MET A 1 9.31 3.40 12.41
CA MET A 1 9.09 2.48 11.28
C MET A 1 9.89 1.24 11.54
N LYS A 2 9.26 0.07 11.43
CA LYS A 2 10.04 -1.17 11.40
C LYS A 2 10.89 -1.11 10.14
N LYS A 3 12.22 -1.14 10.31
CA LYS A 3 13.13 -1.30 9.18
C LYS A 3 12.75 -2.61 8.50
N TYR A 4 12.36 -2.52 7.23
CA TYR A 4 12.06 -3.66 6.40
C TYR A 4 13.33 -4.51 6.29
N GLU A 5 13.42 -5.56 7.12
CA GLU A 5 14.50 -6.53 7.03
C GLU A 5 14.28 -7.37 5.78
N LYS A 6 15.02 -7.01 4.73
CA LYS A 6 15.49 -7.86 3.61
C LYS A 6 14.56 -9.03 3.28
N ALA A 7 13.45 -8.74 2.63
CA ALA A 7 12.92 -9.66 1.63
C ALA A 7 13.69 -9.37 0.33
N GLU A 8 14.62 -10.27 0.02
CA GLU A 8 15.37 -10.45 -1.23
C GLU A 8 15.21 -9.33 -2.29
N GLU A 9 16.17 -8.40 -2.26
CA GLU A 9 16.50 -7.40 -3.30
C GLU A 9 15.32 -6.61 -3.93
N ASN A 10 14.92 -5.54 -3.23
CA ASN A 10 14.51 -4.23 -3.80
C ASN A 10 13.37 -4.18 -4.83
N TYR A 11 12.39 -5.08 -4.78
CA TYR A 11 11.19 -4.92 -5.62
C TYR A 11 10.32 -3.71 -5.20
N TYR A 12 10.20 -3.47 -3.89
CA TYR A 12 9.38 -2.38 -3.35
C TYR A 12 9.96 -0.98 -3.63
N GLU A 13 11.28 -0.85 -3.57
CA GLU A 13 12.02 0.40 -3.79
C GLU A 13 11.99 0.89 -5.26
N GLN A 14 11.56 0.05 -6.22
CA GLN A 14 11.43 0.48 -7.62
C GLN A 14 10.16 1.30 -7.90
N PHE A 15 9.13 1.15 -7.06
CA PHE A 15 7.82 1.76 -7.30
C PHE A 15 7.43 2.77 -6.21
N ILE A 16 7.97 2.61 -5.01
CA ILE A 16 7.69 3.48 -3.86
C ILE A 16 8.96 4.22 -3.46
N ASP A 17 8.91 5.55 -3.53
CA ASP A 17 9.96 6.45 -3.05
C ASP A 17 9.79 6.67 -1.53
N TYR A 18 10.47 5.85 -0.74
CA TYR A 18 10.40 5.91 0.72
C TYR A 18 11.02 7.18 1.31
N GLU A 19 12.01 7.78 0.65
CA GLU A 19 12.57 9.07 1.09
C GLU A 19 11.51 10.17 1.02
N LYS A 20 10.72 10.19 -0.07
CA LYS A 20 9.62 11.12 -0.23
C LYS A 20 8.46 10.85 0.74
N ILE A 21 8.18 9.58 1.06
CA ILE A 21 7.22 9.24 2.11
C ILE A 21 7.69 9.74 3.48
N ASP A 22 8.97 9.57 3.80
CA ASP A 22 9.57 10.06 5.05
C ASP A 22 9.51 11.60 5.13
N GLU A 23 9.76 12.30 4.02
CA GLU A 23 9.63 13.75 3.94
C GLU A 23 8.18 14.20 4.20
N ILE A 24 7.21 13.62 3.48
CA ILE A 24 5.79 13.97 3.59
C ILE A 24 5.22 13.60 4.96
N SER A 25 5.66 12.48 5.54
CA SER A 25 5.22 12.02 6.87
C SER A 25 6.04 12.58 8.03
N SER A 26 6.89 13.59 7.76
CA SER A 26 7.66 14.27 8.81
C SER A 26 6.78 15.04 9.79
N ASP A 27 5.62 15.54 9.34
CA ASP A 27 4.63 16.15 10.21
C ASP A 27 3.80 15.10 10.97
N LEU A 28 3.47 15.42 12.21
CA LEU A 28 2.82 14.48 13.12
C LEU A 28 1.41 14.09 12.65
N PHE A 29 0.71 14.97 11.95
CA PHE A 29 -0.64 14.71 11.48
C PHE A 29 -0.62 13.70 10.34
N THR A 30 0.18 13.95 9.31
CA THR A 30 0.37 13.03 8.19
C THR A 30 0.89 11.68 8.67
N LYS A 31 1.86 11.67 9.59
CA LYS A 31 2.36 10.43 10.20
C LYS A 31 1.28 9.61 10.93
N LYS A 32 0.30 10.29 11.52
CA LYS A 32 -0.79 9.63 12.26
C LYS A 32 -1.81 8.99 11.31
N ILE A 33 -2.02 9.57 10.14
CA ILE A 33 -3.00 9.09 9.17
C ILE A 33 -2.38 8.25 8.07
N LEU A 34 -1.08 8.30 7.82
CA LEU A 34 -0.43 7.48 6.80
C LEU A 34 -0.50 6.00 7.19
N LYS A 35 -0.95 5.15 6.27
CA LYS A 35 -0.99 3.70 6.44
C LYS A 35 -0.40 3.02 5.20
N GLU A 36 0.56 2.13 5.44
CA GLU A 36 1.16 1.28 4.42
C GLU A 36 0.76 -0.17 4.71
N ILE A 37 0.38 -0.89 3.65
CA ILE A 37 -0.07 -2.28 3.72
C ILE A 37 0.53 -3.00 2.52
N VAL A 38 1.08 -4.19 2.76
CA VAL A 38 1.58 -5.08 1.72
C VAL A 38 0.57 -6.20 1.52
N ILE A 39 0.19 -6.46 0.27
CA ILE A 39 -0.67 -7.59 -0.10
C ILE A 39 0.23 -8.75 -0.48
N ASP A 40 0.52 -9.62 0.49
CA ASP A 40 1.34 -10.80 0.27
C ASP A 40 0.71 -11.71 -0.81
N GLY A 41 1.54 -12.08 -1.79
CA GLY A 41 1.13 -12.88 -2.94
C GLY A 41 0.47 -12.09 -4.08
N GLY A 42 0.27 -10.78 -3.91
CA GLY A 42 -0.19 -9.91 -4.99
C GLY A 42 0.90 -9.59 -6.00
N ASN A 43 0.52 -8.92 -7.09
CA ASN A 43 1.43 -8.46 -8.13
C ASN A 43 1.02 -7.07 -8.65
N HIS A 44 1.83 -6.48 -9.54
CA HIS A 44 1.56 -5.13 -10.04
C HIS A 44 0.40 -5.09 -11.06
N SER A 45 0.33 -6.04 -11.99
CA SER A 45 -0.63 -6.01 -13.10
C SER A 45 -2.08 -6.14 -12.68
N SER A 46 -2.37 -6.76 -11.53
CA SER A 46 -3.74 -7.02 -11.08
C SER A 46 -4.51 -5.76 -10.69
N PHE A 47 -3.85 -4.61 -10.61
CA PHE A 47 -4.47 -3.33 -10.21
C PHE A 47 -4.72 -2.38 -11.38
N ALA A 48 -4.47 -2.80 -12.63
CA ALA A 48 -4.72 -1.97 -13.80
C ALA A 48 -5.07 -2.76 -15.07
N ASP A 49 -5.77 -2.11 -16.00
CA ASP A 49 -6.23 -2.73 -17.26
C ASP A 49 -5.23 -2.53 -18.42
N TYR A 50 -3.94 -2.72 -18.13
CA TYR A 50 -2.85 -2.58 -19.12
C TYR A 50 -2.18 -3.93 -19.43
N GLY A 51 -2.65 -5.01 -18.81
CA GLY A 51 -2.06 -6.35 -18.89
C GLY A 51 -0.71 -6.47 -18.18
N ASN A 52 -0.09 -7.64 -18.30
CA ASN A 52 1.21 -7.92 -17.68
C ASN A 52 2.35 -7.20 -18.40
N GLN A 53 3.22 -6.56 -17.62
CA GLN A 53 4.44 -5.92 -18.03
C GLN A 53 5.66 -6.66 -17.47
N LYS A 54 6.83 -6.39 -18.06
CA LYS A 54 8.09 -6.93 -17.58
C LYS A 54 8.39 -6.34 -16.20
N GLY A 55 8.40 -7.20 -15.18
CA GLY A 55 8.66 -6.79 -13.80
C GLY A 55 7.42 -6.74 -12.93
N ASP A 56 6.25 -7.20 -13.39
CA ASP A 56 5.05 -7.20 -12.53
C ASP A 56 5.05 -8.32 -11.50
N GLY A 57 5.84 -9.37 -11.73
CA GLY A 57 5.79 -10.62 -10.97
C GLY A 57 4.53 -11.44 -11.28
N GLU A 58 4.56 -12.71 -10.86
CA GLU A 58 3.39 -13.60 -10.93
C GLU A 58 2.68 -13.59 -9.57
N ALA A 59 1.38 -13.29 -9.57
CA ALA A 59 0.58 -13.36 -8.35
C ALA A 59 0.37 -14.81 -7.91
N THR A 60 0.40 -15.06 -6.60
CA THR A 60 0.03 -16.35 -6.00
C THR A 60 -1.40 -16.37 -5.46
N ILE A 61 -2.07 -15.22 -5.43
CA ILE A 61 -3.49 -15.05 -5.11
C ILE A 61 -4.25 -14.48 -6.30
N SER A 62 -5.56 -14.71 -6.33
CA SER A 62 -6.42 -14.26 -7.44
C SER A 62 -6.54 -12.73 -7.50
N VAL A 63 -6.90 -12.19 -8.67
CA VAL A 63 -7.20 -10.76 -8.84
C VAL A 63 -8.32 -10.33 -7.88
N ASP A 64 -9.38 -11.12 -7.78
CA ASP A 64 -10.51 -10.86 -6.88
C ASP A 64 -10.08 -10.80 -5.41
N GLU A 65 -9.14 -11.67 -5.00
CA GLU A 65 -8.60 -11.67 -3.64
C GLU A 65 -7.71 -10.44 -3.38
N GLN A 66 -6.88 -10.04 -4.35
CA GLN A 66 -6.07 -8.82 -4.25
C GLN A 66 -6.96 -7.58 -4.10
N VAL A 67 -7.93 -7.42 -4.98
CA VAL A 67 -8.88 -6.29 -4.96
C VAL A 67 -9.75 -6.33 -3.70
N GLY A 68 -10.21 -7.52 -3.29
CA GLY A 68 -11.00 -7.71 -2.06
C GLY A 68 -10.25 -7.22 -0.82
N ARG A 69 -8.99 -7.64 -0.65
CA ARG A 69 -8.12 -7.18 0.45
C ARG A 69 -7.91 -5.67 0.42
N THR A 70 -7.71 -5.07 -0.76
CA THR A 70 -7.60 -3.62 -0.93
C THR A 70 -8.87 -2.90 -0.46
N VAL A 71 -10.05 -3.37 -0.88
CA VAL A 71 -11.34 -2.77 -0.49
C VAL A 71 -11.54 -2.84 1.02
N GLU A 72 -11.28 -3.98 1.64
CA GLU A 72 -11.41 -4.17 3.09
C GLU A 72 -10.53 -3.20 3.88
N GLU A 73 -9.26 -3.05 3.49
CA GLU A 73 -8.34 -2.16 4.18
C GLU A 73 -8.67 -0.68 3.94
N ILE A 74 -9.16 -0.30 2.76
CA ILE A 74 -9.65 1.06 2.50
C ILE A 74 -10.85 1.38 3.39
N ILE A 75 -11.85 0.49 3.49
CA ILE A 75 -13.03 0.70 4.33
C ILE A 75 -12.61 0.88 5.79
N LYS A 76 -11.76 -0.01 6.29
CA LYS A 76 -11.22 0.05 7.66
C LYS A 76 -10.45 1.34 7.91
N TYR A 77 -9.66 1.79 6.93
CA TYR A 77 -8.93 3.05 7.02
C TYR A 77 -9.86 4.27 7.08
N LEU A 78 -10.91 4.32 6.26
CA LEU A 78 -11.92 5.38 6.32
C LEU A 78 -12.62 5.43 7.68
N ASP A 79 -12.95 4.26 8.25
CA ASP A 79 -13.53 4.18 9.61
C ASP A 79 -12.56 4.69 10.69
N GLU A 80 -11.27 4.42 10.55
CA GLU A 80 -10.22 4.95 11.44
C GLU A 80 -10.12 6.49 11.32
N LEU A 81 -10.13 7.04 10.11
CA LEU A 81 -10.10 8.49 9.88
C LEU A 81 -11.33 9.20 10.47
N ASN A 82 -12.52 8.62 10.28
CA ASN A 82 -13.76 9.13 10.87
C ASN A 82 -13.68 9.21 12.39
N LYS A 83 -13.13 8.18 13.04
CA LYS A 83 -12.91 8.17 14.51
C LYS A 83 -11.90 9.22 14.97
N LEU A 84 -10.98 9.61 14.10
CA LEU A 84 -10.00 10.67 14.36
C LEU A 84 -10.55 12.08 14.08
N GLY A 85 -11.80 12.20 13.62
CA GLY A 85 -12.41 13.48 13.22
C GLY A 85 -11.84 14.04 11.91
N VAL A 86 -11.14 13.21 11.13
CA VAL A 86 -10.61 13.56 9.81
C VAL A 86 -11.70 13.21 8.80
N GLY A 87 -12.44 14.21 8.30
CA GLY A 87 -13.56 13.99 7.38
C GLY A 87 -14.91 14.56 7.82
N GLY A 88 -14.96 15.30 8.93
CA GLY A 88 -16.13 16.11 9.27
C GLY A 88 -16.30 17.27 8.28
N VAL A 89 -17.23 17.11 7.33
CA VAL A 89 -17.96 18.22 6.71
C VAL A 89 -19.14 18.61 7.59
#